data_AF-A0A415E6S2-F1
#
_entry.id   AF-A0A415E6S2-F1
#
_cell.length_a   1.000
_cell.length_b   1.000
_cell.length_c   1.000
_cell.angle_alpha   90.00
_cell.angle_beta   90.00
_cell.angle_gamma   90.00
#
_symmetry.space_group_name_H-M   'P 1'
#
loop_
_entity.id
_entity.type
_entity.pdbx_description
1 polymer ?
#
loop_
_entity_poly.entity_id
_entity_poly.type
_entity_poly.pdbx_seq_one_letter_code
_entity_poly.pdbx_strand_id
1 'polypeptide(L)'
;MDYRIALKQLIEEYRDGIMEIYQVTTTAAMKDAKKLGLFKKRKFGGYIENFRSHMEAARALNVDAIEIPETDEESRTLADLLKKSIQSFCLLCDLSVEFYEMAEKKQYKDSGISVEQYTKALGQMQRVLMRSLEDLNTLGQAYGEYHTDDLAD
;
A
#
# COMPACT_ATOMS: atom_id res chain seq x y z
N MET A 1 9.51 -9.42 -24.67
CA MET A 1 9.89 -9.65 -23.25
C MET A 1 9.04 -10.78 -22.76
N ASP A 2 9.63 -11.79 -22.14
CA ASP A 2 8.88 -12.94 -21.61
C ASP A 2 7.92 -12.49 -20.49
N TYR A 3 6.69 -13.01 -20.47
CA TYR A 3 5.67 -12.59 -19.52
C TYR A 3 6.01 -12.95 -18.08
N ARG A 4 6.75 -14.04 -17.84
CA ARG A 4 7.22 -14.45 -16.52
C ARG A 4 8.26 -13.47 -15.98
N ILE A 5 9.18 -13.03 -16.85
CA ILE A 5 10.16 -11.97 -16.52
C ILE A 5 9.45 -10.64 -16.24
N ALA A 6 8.47 -10.27 -17.07
CA ALA A 6 7.70 -9.03 -16.89
C ALA A 6 6.92 -9.04 -15.56
N LEU A 7 6.30 -10.17 -15.22
CA LEU A 7 5.56 -10.35 -13.97
C LEU A 7 6.50 -10.26 -12.77
N LYS A 8 7.67 -10.90 -12.84
CA LYS A 8 8.72 -10.81 -11.83
C LYS A 8 9.13 -9.35 -11.58
N GLN A 9 9.44 -8.61 -12.65
CA GLN A 9 9.85 -7.21 -12.55
C GLN A 9 8.78 -6.33 -11.92
N LEU A 10 7.49 -6.53 -12.27
CA LEU A 10 6.40 -5.77 -11.64
C LEU A 10 6.26 -6.09 -10.14
N ILE A 11 6.46 -7.34 -9.73
CA ILE A 11 6.41 -7.73 -8.32
C ILE A 11 7.56 -7.08 -7.54
N GLU A 12 8.77 -7.09 -8.10
CA GLU A 12 9.95 -6.45 -7.50
C GLU A 12 9.77 -4.93 -7.41
N GLU A 13 9.29 -4.28 -8.47
CA GLU A 13 8.98 -2.84 -8.47
C GLU A 13 7.92 -2.49 -7.41
N TYR A 14 6.89 -3.32 -7.26
CA TYR A 14 5.88 -3.14 -6.22
C TYR A 14 6.44 -3.30 -4.82
N ARG A 15 7.15 -4.41 -4.55
CA ARG A 15 7.64 -4.76 -3.21
C ARG A 15 8.77 -3.85 -2.75
N ASP A 16 9.77 -3.67 -3.60
CA ASP A 16 11.02 -3.03 -3.20
C ASP A 16 10.99 -1.54 -3.57
N GLY A 17 10.35 -1.20 -4.69
CA GLY A 17 10.24 0.18 -5.17
C GLY A 17 9.17 1.01 -4.45
N ILE A 18 8.03 0.41 -4.10
CA ILE A 18 6.88 1.15 -3.53
C ILE A 18 6.67 0.82 -2.05
N MET A 19 6.56 -0.46 -1.70
CA MET A 19 6.19 -0.85 -0.33
C MET A 19 7.25 -0.48 0.72
N GLU A 20 8.54 -0.56 0.39
CA GLU A 20 9.61 -0.11 1.30
C GLU A 20 9.52 1.39 1.61
N ILE A 21 9.29 2.22 0.58
CA ILE A 21 9.17 3.68 0.74
C ILE A 21 7.91 4.04 1.54
N TYR A 22 6.82 3.32 1.30
CA TYR A 22 5.61 3.43 2.12
C TYR A 22 5.89 3.13 3.60
N GLN A 23 6.65 2.07 3.92
CA GLN A 23 7.00 1.71 5.31
C GLN A 23 7.75 2.83 6.04
N VAL A 24 8.66 3.52 5.34
CA VAL A 24 9.37 4.69 5.89
C VAL A 24 8.37 5.81 6.19
N THR A 25 7.50 6.12 5.23
CA THR A 25 6.49 7.19 5.35
C THR A 25 5.53 6.93 6.51
N THR A 26 4.96 5.73 6.59
CA THR A 26 3.98 5.37 7.61
C THR A 26 4.57 5.33 9.02
N THR A 27 5.82 4.86 9.16
CA THR A 27 6.53 4.86 10.44
C THR A 27 6.77 6.28 10.96
N ALA A 28 7.19 7.19 10.07
CA ALA A 28 7.38 8.59 10.41
C ALA A 28 6.06 9.27 10.81
N ALA A 29 5.01 9.08 10.01
CA ALA A 29 3.69 9.65 10.25
C ALA A 29 3.07 9.18 11.58
N MET A 30 3.15 7.87 11.87
CA MET A 30 2.67 7.30 13.14
C MET A 30 3.46 7.83 14.35
N LYS A 31 4.78 7.98 14.23
CA LYS A 31 5.63 8.53 15.30
C LYS A 31 5.24 9.97 15.62
N ASP A 32 4.95 10.77 14.59
CA ASP A 32 4.51 12.15 14.78
C ASP A 32 3.09 12.26 15.33
N ALA A 33 2.18 11.36 14.94
CA ALA A 33 0.84 11.26 15.50
C ALA A 33 0.84 10.88 16.99
N LYS A 34 1.78 10.03 17.44
CA LYS A 34 1.90 9.59 18.86
C LYS A 34 2.50 10.64 19.79
N LYS A 35 3.32 11.58 19.29
CA LYS A 35 3.94 12.63 20.12
C LYS A 35 2.90 13.69 20.50
N LEU A 36 2.15 13.39 21.57
CA LEU A 36 1.15 14.25 22.22
C LEU A 36 1.66 15.70 22.32
N GLY A 37 0.87 16.61 21.77
CA GLY A 37 1.20 18.00 21.55
C GLY A 37 1.13 18.82 22.83
N LEU A 38 2.28 19.15 23.40
CA LEU A 38 2.33 20.15 24.46
C LEU A 38 2.44 21.59 23.91
N PHE A 39 2.95 21.84 22.68
CA PHE A 39 3.18 23.23 22.25
C PHE A 39 3.04 23.59 20.75
N LYS A 40 2.91 22.63 19.82
CA LYS A 40 2.78 22.94 18.38
C LYS A 40 1.79 22.03 17.64
N LYS A 41 1.00 22.63 16.75
CA LYS A 41 0.18 21.90 15.77
C LYS A 41 1.09 21.11 14.82
N ARG A 42 0.73 19.86 14.56
CA ARG A 42 1.34 18.97 13.58
C ARG A 42 0.80 19.31 12.20
N LYS A 43 1.69 19.31 11.21
CA LYS A 43 1.35 19.40 9.79
C LYS A 43 1.49 18.00 9.21
N PHE A 44 0.42 17.44 8.68
CA PHE A 44 0.45 16.12 8.07
C PHE A 44 0.49 16.18 6.54
N GLY A 45 0.37 17.37 5.94
CA GLY A 45 0.41 17.61 4.49
C GLY A 45 1.49 16.84 3.73
N GLY A 46 2.74 16.86 4.18
CA GLY A 46 3.82 16.11 3.51
C GLY A 46 3.64 14.59 3.54
N TYR A 47 3.07 14.03 4.62
CA TYR A 47 2.73 12.61 4.66
C TYR A 47 1.55 12.29 3.75
N ILE A 48 0.54 13.16 3.69
CA ILE A 48 -0.62 13.03 2.81
C ILE A 48 -0.17 13.01 1.33
N GLU A 49 0.71 13.92 0.94
CA GLU A 49 1.30 13.94 -0.41
C GLU A 49 2.07 12.64 -0.71
N ASN A 50 2.86 12.15 0.25
CA ASN A 50 3.58 10.88 0.07
C ASN A 50 2.63 9.69 -0.09
N PHE A 51 1.57 9.57 0.71
CA PHE A 51 0.58 8.49 0.56
C PHE A 51 -0.13 8.53 -0.81
N ARG A 52 -0.45 9.74 -1.31
CA ARG A 52 -0.99 9.90 -2.66
C ARG A 52 0.01 9.44 -3.72
N SER A 53 1.27 9.84 -3.62
CA SER A 53 2.31 9.41 -4.56
C SER A 53 2.52 7.89 -4.55
N HIS A 54 2.53 7.25 -3.38
CA HIS A 54 2.66 5.79 -3.27
C HIS A 54 1.49 5.07 -3.93
N MET A 55 0.28 5.58 -3.73
CA MET A 55 -0.92 5.03 -4.36
C MET A 55 -0.88 5.17 -5.87
N GLU A 56 -0.51 6.35 -6.39
CA GLU A 56 -0.43 6.57 -7.83
C GLU A 56 0.67 5.71 -8.48
N ALA A 57 1.83 5.55 -7.81
CA ALA A 57 2.87 4.63 -8.25
C ALA A 57 2.36 3.18 -8.32
N ALA A 58 1.64 2.71 -7.30
CA ALA A 58 1.07 1.36 -7.29
C ALA A 58 -0.02 1.17 -8.36
N ARG A 59 -0.86 2.18 -8.60
CA ARG A 59 -1.88 2.16 -9.66
C ARG A 59 -1.29 2.18 -11.06
N ALA A 60 -0.10 2.76 -11.23
CA ALA A 60 0.61 2.79 -12.50
C ALA A 60 1.17 1.42 -12.90
N LEU A 61 1.30 0.47 -11.97
CA LEU A 61 1.69 -0.91 -12.26
C LEU A 61 0.57 -1.62 -13.02
N ASN A 62 0.74 -1.72 -14.34
CA ASN A 62 -0.27 -2.31 -15.22
C ASN A 62 -0.08 -3.82 -15.36
N VAL A 63 -0.59 -4.58 -14.38
CA VAL A 63 -0.54 -6.05 -14.40
C VAL A 63 -1.33 -6.63 -15.59
N ASP A 64 -2.44 -6.00 -15.98
CA ASP A 64 -3.28 -6.44 -17.09
C ASP A 64 -2.62 -6.28 -18.47
N ALA A 65 -1.51 -5.52 -18.58
CA ALA A 65 -0.72 -5.44 -19.80
C ALA A 65 0.14 -6.68 -20.07
N ILE A 66 0.28 -7.57 -19.09
CA ILE A 66 1.02 -8.83 -19.27
C ILE A 66 0.07 -9.88 -19.83
N GLU A 67 0.31 -10.30 -21.07
CA GLU A 67 -0.41 -11.40 -21.71
C GLU A 67 0.11 -12.75 -21.18
N ILE A 68 -0.59 -13.33 -20.21
CA ILE A 68 -0.27 -14.63 -19.62
C ILE A 68 -1.13 -15.72 -20.29
N PRO A 69 -0.53 -16.80 -20.82
CA PRO A 69 -1.28 -17.92 -21.39
C PRO A 69 -2.28 -18.53 -20.40
N GLU A 70 -3.47 -18.90 -20.88
CA GLU A 70 -4.50 -19.51 -20.01
C GLU A 70 -4.05 -20.83 -19.36
N THR A 71 -3.12 -21.53 -20.00
CA THR A 71 -2.52 -22.80 -19.54
C THR A 71 -1.48 -22.64 -18.43
N ASP A 72 -0.98 -21.42 -18.20
CA ASP A 72 -0.02 -21.14 -17.12
C ASP A 72 -0.78 -20.66 -15.86
N GLU A 73 -1.36 -21.63 -15.15
CA GLU A 73 -2.15 -21.36 -13.93
C GLU A 73 -1.31 -20.70 -12.82
N GLU A 74 -0.02 -21.02 -12.75
CA GLU A 74 0.90 -20.48 -11.75
C GLU A 74 1.09 -18.96 -11.93
N SER A 75 1.47 -18.53 -13.14
CA SER A 75 1.68 -17.12 -13.48
C SER A 75 0.38 -16.32 -13.36
N ARG A 76 -0.76 -16.91 -13.75
CA ARG A 76 -2.08 -16.28 -13.59
C ARG A 76 -2.44 -16.07 -12.13
N THR A 77 -2.23 -17.10 -11.30
CA THR A 77 -2.47 -17.02 -9.86
C THR A 77 -1.59 -15.94 -9.24
N LEU A 78 -0.31 -15.89 -9.62
CA LEU A 78 0.62 -14.88 -9.13
C LEU A 78 0.22 -13.45 -9.54
N ALA A 79 -0.22 -13.25 -10.79
CA ALA A 79 -0.74 -11.98 -11.27
C ALA A 79 -2.01 -11.53 -10.51
N ASP A 80 -2.92 -12.46 -10.22
CA ASP A 80 -4.13 -12.15 -9.45
C ASP A 80 -3.80 -11.77 -7.98
N LEU A 81 -2.83 -12.46 -7.37
CA LEU A 81 -2.31 -12.10 -6.05
C LEU A 81 -1.67 -10.69 -6.05
N LEU A 82 -0.90 -10.36 -7.08
CA LEU A 82 -0.31 -9.02 -7.24
C LEU A 82 -1.40 -7.95 -7.34
N LYS A 83 -2.41 -8.15 -8.20
CA LYS A 83 -3.56 -7.23 -8.35
C LYS A 83 -4.28 -7.04 -7.02
N LYS A 84 -4.55 -8.12 -6.30
CA LYS A 84 -5.21 -8.07 -4.99
C LYS A 84 -4.37 -7.29 -3.97
N SER A 85 -3.07 -7.51 -3.92
CA SER A 85 -2.16 -6.79 -3.03
C SER A 85 -2.15 -5.29 -3.35
N ILE A 86 -2.01 -4.91 -4.63
CA ILE A 86 -2.05 -3.52 -5.10
C ILE A 86 -3.38 -2.85 -4.72
N GLN A 87 -4.51 -3.53 -4.92
CA GLN A 87 -5.84 -3.00 -4.58
C GLN A 87 -5.97 -2.72 -3.08
N SER A 88 -5.60 -3.69 -2.23
CA SER A 88 -5.61 -3.54 -0.78
C SER A 88 -4.67 -2.42 -0.32
N PHE A 89 -3.51 -2.26 -0.96
CA PHE A 89 -2.56 -1.18 -0.69
C PHE A 89 -3.07 0.19 -1.10
N CYS A 90 -3.71 0.32 -2.26
CA CYS A 90 -4.31 1.58 -2.70
C CYS A 90 -5.40 2.03 -1.71
N LEU A 91 -6.27 1.10 -1.27
CA LEU A 91 -7.27 1.39 -0.26
C LEU A 91 -6.64 1.82 1.08
N LEU A 92 -5.52 1.20 1.47
CA LEU A 92 -4.76 1.60 2.65
C LEU A 92 -4.24 3.04 2.54
N CYS A 93 -3.70 3.42 1.38
CA CYS A 93 -3.22 4.78 1.14
C CYS A 93 -4.37 5.79 1.18
N ASP A 94 -5.50 5.51 0.54
CA ASP A 94 -6.70 6.35 0.57
C ASP A 94 -7.17 6.58 2.02
N LEU A 95 -7.32 5.51 2.80
CA LEU A 95 -7.72 5.63 4.21
C LEU A 95 -6.67 6.34 5.08
N SER A 96 -5.38 6.22 4.73
CA SER A 96 -4.32 6.96 5.41
C SER A 96 -4.43 8.45 5.14
N VAL A 97 -4.67 8.85 3.89
CA VAL A 97 -4.94 10.25 3.52
C VAL A 97 -6.13 10.79 4.32
N GLU A 98 -7.27 10.09 4.31
CA GLU A 98 -8.46 10.50 5.05
C GLU A 98 -8.19 10.65 6.55
N PHE A 99 -7.50 9.68 7.15
CA PHE A 99 -7.16 9.71 8.56
C PHE A 99 -6.26 10.90 8.93
N TYR A 100 -5.20 11.15 8.14
CA TYR A 100 -4.27 12.24 8.45
C TYR A 100 -4.86 13.62 8.15
N GLU A 101 -5.75 13.76 7.16
CA GLU A 101 -6.54 14.98 6.97
C GLU A 101 -7.46 15.24 8.17
N MET A 102 -8.11 14.19 8.69
CA MET A 102 -8.93 14.27 9.90
C MET A 102 -8.07 14.61 11.13
N ALA A 103 -6.89 14.00 11.27
CA ALA A 103 -5.95 14.28 12.36
C ALA A 103 -5.42 15.71 12.31
N GLU A 104 -5.20 16.27 11.12
CA GLU A 104 -4.84 17.68 10.97
C GLU A 104 -5.98 18.59 11.43
N LYS A 105 -7.20 18.36 10.93
CA LYS A 105 -8.39 19.15 11.29
C LYS A 105 -8.74 19.04 12.78
N LYS A 106 -8.64 17.87 13.40
CA LYS A 106 -9.00 17.66 14.82
C LYS A 106 -8.20 18.53 15.80
N GLN A 107 -7.02 19.02 15.40
CA GLN A 107 -6.19 19.90 16.24
C GLN A 107 -6.77 21.31 16.42
N TYR A 108 -7.84 21.66 15.69
CA TYR A 108 -8.53 22.94 15.78
C TYR A 108 -9.78 22.81 16.65
N LYS A 109 -9.97 23.77 17.56
CA LYS A 109 -11.01 23.77 18.60
C LYS A 109 -12.44 23.58 18.05
N ASP A 110 -12.70 24.10 16.84
CA ASP A 110 -14.01 24.10 16.19
C ASP A 110 -14.08 23.16 14.98
N SER A 111 -13.24 22.13 14.95
CA SER A 111 -13.14 21.21 13.80
C SER A 111 -14.37 20.34 13.56
N GLY A 112 -15.28 20.24 14.53
CA GLY A 112 -16.48 19.41 14.46
C GLY A 112 -16.21 17.90 14.44
N ILE A 113 -14.95 17.47 14.58
CA ILE A 113 -14.57 16.05 14.56
C ILE A 113 -14.72 15.45 15.95
N SER A 114 -15.63 14.50 16.08
CA SER A 114 -15.84 13.78 17.34
C SER A 114 -14.72 12.76 17.60
N VAL A 115 -14.54 12.39 18.86
CA VAL A 115 -13.63 11.30 19.24
C VAL A 115 -14.03 9.99 18.57
N GLU A 116 -15.34 9.73 18.45
CA GLU A 116 -15.88 8.53 17.81
C GLU A 116 -15.51 8.46 16.32
N GLN A 117 -15.70 9.56 15.56
CA GLN A 117 -15.32 9.65 14.16
C GLN A 117 -13.82 9.38 13.96
N TYR A 118 -13.00 9.98 14.81
CA TYR A 118 -11.54 9.80 14.78
C TYR A 118 -11.13 8.35 15.06
N THR A 119 -11.70 7.73 16.11
CA THR A 119 -11.41 6.33 16.46
C THR A 119 -11.91 5.38 15.38
N LYS A 120 -13.05 5.66 14.75
CA LYS A 120 -13.58 4.87 13.64
C LYS A 120 -12.65 4.91 12.43
N ALA A 121 -12.18 6.09 12.04
CA ALA A 121 -11.24 6.26 10.92
C ALA A 121 -9.92 5.53 11.19
N LEU A 122 -9.36 5.69 12.39
CA LEU A 122 -8.15 4.96 12.81
C LEU A 122 -8.36 3.45 12.75
N GLY A 123 -9.49 2.94 13.27
CA GLY A 123 -9.80 1.52 13.27
C GLY A 123 -10.01 0.95 11.86
N GLN A 124 -10.61 1.73 10.94
CA GLN A 124 -10.74 1.33 9.53
C GLN A 124 -9.38 1.22 8.86
N MET A 125 -8.53 2.25 8.99
CA MET A 125 -7.17 2.26 8.45
C MET A 125 -6.35 1.08 8.99
N GLN A 126 -6.42 0.79 10.29
CA GLN A 126 -5.70 -0.35 10.90
C GLN A 126 -6.18 -1.71 10.39
N ARG A 127 -7.49 -1.90 10.18
CA ARG A 127 -8.01 -3.15 9.62
C ARG A 127 -7.52 -3.37 8.19
N VAL A 128 -7.52 -2.32 7.37
CA VAL A 128 -7.03 -2.41 5.99
C VAL A 128 -5.51 -2.59 5.95
N LEU A 129 -4.77 -1.99 6.89
CA LEU A 129 -3.33 -2.24 7.04
C LEU A 129 -3.05 -3.72 7.25
N MET A 130 -3.72 -4.36 8.20
CA MET A 130 -3.54 -5.80 8.47
C MET A 130 -3.83 -6.66 7.24
N ARG A 131 -4.94 -6.37 6.54
CA ARG A 131 -5.30 -7.07 5.30
C ARG A 131 -4.28 -6.85 4.18
N SER A 132 -3.79 -5.62 4.01
CA SER A 132 -2.78 -5.30 2.99
C SER A 132 -1.46 -6.01 3.26
N LEU A 133 -1.05 -6.15 4.54
CA LEU A 133 0.12 -6.93 4.91
C LEU A 133 -0.07 -8.43 4.69
N GLU A 134 -1.27 -8.96 4.95
CA GLU A 134 -1.62 -10.35 4.66
C GLU A 134 -1.55 -10.63 3.15
N ASP A 135 -2.19 -9.80 2.33
CA ASP A 135 -2.16 -9.93 0.87
C ASP A 135 -0.73 -9.79 0.31
N LEU A 136 0.10 -8.89 0.86
CA LEU A 136 1.52 -8.78 0.51
C LEU A 136 2.31 -10.03 0.90
N ASN A 137 2.05 -10.61 2.07
CA ASN A 137 2.72 -11.83 2.50
C ASN A 137 2.34 -13.02 1.62
N THR A 138 1.06 -13.18 1.29
CA THR A 138 0.60 -14.23 0.36
C THR A 138 1.26 -14.09 -1.01
N LEU A 139 1.34 -12.86 -1.55
CA LEU A 139 2.09 -12.58 -2.77
C LEU A 139 3.57 -12.98 -2.64
N GLY A 140 4.21 -12.59 -1.54
CA GLY A 140 5.62 -12.89 -1.29
C GLY A 140 5.93 -14.38 -1.19
N GLN A 141 5.02 -15.17 -0.61
CA GLN A 141 5.12 -16.63 -0.55
C GLN A 141 5.03 -17.26 -1.94
N ALA A 142 3.97 -16.91 -2.70
CA ALA A 142 3.79 -17.41 -4.06
C ALA A 142 4.95 -17.01 -4.98
N TYR A 143 5.46 -15.77 -4.83
CA TYR A 143 6.62 -15.30 -5.58
C TYR A 143 7.91 -16.07 -5.25
N GLY A 144 8.11 -16.48 -3.99
CA GLY A 144 9.28 -17.26 -3.58
C GLY A 144 9.30 -18.68 -4.17
N GLU A 145 8.13 -19.19 -4.56
CA GLU A 145 7.96 -20.48 -5.22
C GLU A 145 7.94 -20.36 -6.75
N TYR A 146 7.92 -19.13 -7.28
CA TYR A 146 7.81 -18.87 -8.71
C TYR A 146 9.14 -19.06 -9.45
N HIS A 147 9.23 -20.12 -10.25
CA HIS A 147 10.43 -20.46 -11.01
C HIS A 147 10.40 -19.86 -12.42
N THR A 148 11.46 -19.15 -12.80
CA THR A 148 11.66 -18.67 -14.18
C THR A 148 12.56 -19.60 -15.00
N ASP A 149 12.90 -20.78 -14.46
CA ASP A 149 14.04 -21.58 -14.90
C ASP A 149 13.84 -22.31 -16.24
N ASP A 150 12.61 -22.39 -16.76
CA ASP A 150 12.33 -22.91 -18.12
C ASP A 150 12.80 -21.95 -19.25
N LEU A 151 13.37 -20.79 -18.91
CA LEU A 151 13.82 -19.78 -19.89
C LEU A 151 15.34 -19.85 -20.17
N ALA A 152 16.04 -20.83 -19.60
CA ALA A 152 17.46 -21.08 -19.81
C ALA A 152 17.69 -22.35 -20.63
N ASP A 153 17.33 -22.31 -21.92
CA ASP A 153 17.89 -23.18 -22.97
C ASP A 153 18.49 -22.31 -24.09
#